data_AF-A0A2S8SU64-F1
#
_entry.id   AF-A0A2S8SU64-F1
#
_cell.length_a   1.000
_cell.length_b   1.000
_cell.length_c   1.000
_cell.angle_alpha   90.00
_cell.angle_beta   90.00
_cell.angle_gamma   90.00
#
_symmetry.space_group_name_H-M   'P 1'
#
loop_
_entity.id
_entity.type
_entity.pdbx_description
1 polymer ?
#
loop_
_entity_poly.entity_id
_entity_poly.type
_entity_poly.pdbx_seq_one_letter_code
_entity_poly.pdbx_strand_id
1 'polypeptide(L)'
;MSPFVHNYFSSGVQNNARVIQFLLRDLDENDARWDAKVDAERFSLREIIAHLVDYDTISRERFEHIIREDAPEFSDWDPTEAAAHYASRNPLHQIESLLLSRRELCDWLRGLSEKEWKRTGTRPNVGEFSVEEGAAMMVAHDAYHMEQIAAWLGAIE
;
A
#
# COMPACT_ATOMS: atom_id res chain seq x y z
N MET A 1 -9.28 -19.01 -2.27
CA MET A 1 -10.24 -18.63 -3.34
C MET A 1 -9.83 -19.22 -4.69
N SER A 2 -10.61 -19.02 -5.76
CA SER A 2 -10.25 -19.46 -7.13
C SER A 2 -9.28 -18.47 -7.79
N PRO A 3 -8.50 -18.90 -8.81
CA PRO A 3 -7.61 -18.01 -9.56
C PRO A 3 -8.33 -16.79 -10.16
N PHE A 4 -9.62 -16.96 -10.49
CA PHE A 4 -10.47 -15.86 -10.95
C PHE A 4 -10.60 -14.75 -9.90
N VAL A 5 -10.77 -15.09 -8.62
CA VAL A 5 -10.88 -14.11 -7.53
C VAL A 5 -9.52 -13.51 -7.18
N HIS A 6 -8.43 -14.28 -7.23
CA HIS A 6 -7.07 -13.74 -7.04
C HIS A 6 -6.75 -12.63 -8.03
N ASN A 7 -7.19 -12.78 -9.29
CA ASN A 7 -7.05 -11.73 -10.29
C ASN A 7 -7.78 -10.43 -9.91
N TYR A 8 -8.90 -10.50 -9.18
CA TYR A 8 -9.56 -9.30 -8.67
C TYR A 8 -8.75 -8.61 -7.59
N PHE A 9 -8.08 -9.34 -6.70
CA PHE A 9 -7.20 -8.74 -5.69
C PHE A 9 -6.00 -8.05 -6.34
N SER A 10 -5.26 -8.75 -7.21
CA SER A 10 -4.12 -8.14 -7.92
C SER A 10 -4.56 -6.95 -8.79
N SER A 11 -5.71 -7.04 -9.47
CA SER A 11 -6.20 -5.92 -10.28
C SER A 11 -6.70 -4.75 -9.42
N GLY A 12 -7.34 -5.02 -8.29
CA GLY A 12 -7.79 -4.01 -7.33
C GLY A 12 -6.61 -3.21 -6.78
N VAL A 13 -5.59 -3.91 -6.29
CA VAL A 13 -4.34 -3.31 -5.81
C VAL A 13 -3.70 -2.42 -6.90
N GLN A 14 -3.56 -2.93 -8.12
CA GLN A 14 -2.95 -2.16 -9.20
C GLN A 14 -3.78 -0.94 -9.63
N ASN A 15 -5.11 -1.07 -9.64
CA ASN A 15 -5.99 0.01 -10.08
C ASN A 15 -6.13 1.12 -9.04
N ASN A 16 -6.10 0.79 -7.74
CA ASN A 16 -6.17 1.79 -6.68
C ASN A 16 -5.03 2.80 -6.78
N ALA A 17 -3.80 2.37 -7.09
CA ALA A 17 -2.68 3.28 -7.30
C ALA A 17 -2.90 4.26 -8.48
N ARG A 18 -3.58 3.82 -9.55
CA ARG A 18 -3.95 4.71 -10.66
C ARG A 18 -5.04 5.70 -10.28
N VAL A 19 -5.99 5.29 -9.44
CA VAL A 19 -7.00 6.19 -8.89
C VAL A 19 -6.34 7.25 -8.01
N ILE A 20 -5.40 6.85 -7.15
CA ILE A 20 -4.62 7.76 -6.31
C ILE A 20 -3.84 8.77 -7.17
N GLN A 21 -3.14 8.30 -8.20
CA GLN A 21 -2.47 9.19 -9.16
C GLN A 21 -3.47 10.18 -9.78
N PHE A 22 -4.64 9.70 -10.20
CA PHE A 22 -5.66 10.55 -10.82
C PHE A 22 -6.20 11.61 -9.85
N LEU A 23 -6.44 11.27 -8.58
CA LEU A 23 -6.90 12.22 -7.57
C LEU A 23 -5.90 13.36 -7.35
N LEU A 24 -4.61 13.08 -7.51
CA LEU A 24 -3.51 14.02 -7.23
C LEU A 24 -2.94 14.71 -8.47
N ARG A 25 -3.52 14.47 -9.65
CA ARG A 25 -2.99 14.90 -10.96
C ARG A 25 -2.81 16.41 -11.13
N ASP A 26 -3.54 17.21 -10.34
CA ASP A 26 -3.56 18.68 -10.44
C ASP A 26 -2.56 19.33 -9.45
N LEU A 27 -1.80 18.54 -8.69
CA LEU A 27 -0.76 19.02 -7.77
C LEU A 27 0.61 18.96 -8.45
N ASP A 28 1.34 20.08 -8.47
CA ASP A 28 2.77 20.06 -8.78
C ASP A 28 3.60 19.68 -7.54
N GLU A 29 4.89 19.44 -7.71
CA GLU A 29 5.76 18.95 -6.63
C GLU A 29 5.92 19.91 -5.43
N ASN A 30 5.65 21.20 -5.62
CA ASN A 30 5.82 22.27 -4.63
C ASN A 30 4.48 22.73 -4.04
N ASP A 31 3.37 22.12 -4.43
CA ASP A 31 2.04 22.47 -3.93
C ASP A 31 1.97 22.31 -2.40
N ALA A 32 1.59 23.38 -1.69
CA ALA A 32 1.53 23.38 -0.23
C ALA A 32 0.55 22.35 0.34
N ARG A 33 -0.42 21.87 -0.46
CA ARG A 33 -1.37 20.83 -0.06
C ARG A 33 -0.70 19.50 0.26
N TRP A 34 0.49 19.23 -0.27
CA TRP A 34 1.25 18.01 0.06
C TRP A 34 1.50 17.85 1.55
N ASP A 35 1.73 18.96 2.25
CA ASP A 35 2.15 19.01 3.64
C ASP A 35 1.07 19.61 4.56
N ALA A 36 -0.09 19.96 4.01
CA ALA A 36 -1.23 20.42 4.78
C ALA A 36 -1.76 19.30 5.69
N LYS A 37 -1.68 19.52 7.00
CA LYS A 37 -2.27 18.65 8.03
C LYS A 37 -3.70 19.09 8.32
N VAL A 38 -4.66 18.56 7.56
CA VAL A 38 -6.10 18.81 7.77
C VAL A 38 -6.58 18.19 9.09
N ASP A 39 -5.98 17.07 9.49
CA ASP A 39 -6.16 16.42 10.78
C ASP A 39 -4.77 16.12 11.36
N ALA A 40 -4.48 16.65 12.55
CA ALA A 40 -3.17 16.55 13.18
C ALA A 40 -2.79 15.10 13.55
N GLU A 41 -3.78 14.24 13.76
CA GLU A 41 -3.59 12.82 14.11
C GLU A 41 -3.47 11.93 12.88
N ARG A 42 -3.60 12.49 11.67
CA ARG A 42 -3.53 11.77 10.42
C ARG A 42 -2.32 12.21 9.61
N PHE A 43 -2.00 11.40 8.59
CA PHE A 43 -0.94 11.73 7.66
C PHE A 43 -1.19 13.03 6.89
N SER A 44 -0.22 13.54 6.15
CA SER A 44 -0.43 14.50 5.06
C SER A 44 -0.54 13.75 3.73
N LEU A 45 -0.85 14.44 2.64
CA LEU A 45 -0.86 13.81 1.31
C LEU A 45 0.53 13.21 0.97
N ARG A 46 1.62 13.93 1.30
CA ARG A 46 2.99 13.44 1.09
C ARG A 46 3.25 12.16 1.86
N GLU A 47 2.86 12.16 3.15
CA GLU A 47 3.07 11.01 4.02
C GLU A 47 2.24 9.81 3.59
N ILE A 48 1.00 10.00 3.11
CA ILE A 48 0.20 8.89 2.55
C ILE A 48 0.94 8.23 1.39
N ILE A 49 1.41 9.00 0.40
CA ILE A 49 2.01 8.39 -0.80
C ILE A 49 3.32 7.68 -0.45
N ALA A 50 4.15 8.28 0.40
CA ALA A 50 5.36 7.62 0.89
C ALA A 50 5.05 6.34 1.68
N HIS A 51 4.04 6.38 2.56
CA HIS A 51 3.56 5.23 3.32
C HIS A 51 3.10 4.08 2.41
N LEU A 52 2.36 4.37 1.34
CA LEU A 52 1.88 3.35 0.41
C LEU A 52 3.01 2.65 -0.34
N VAL A 53 4.11 3.36 -0.65
CA VAL A 53 5.32 2.78 -1.26
C VAL A 53 6.04 1.85 -0.28
N ASP A 54 6.20 2.28 0.97
CA ASP A 54 6.85 1.45 1.99
C ASP A 54 5.98 0.22 2.32
N TYR A 55 4.66 0.41 2.37
CA TYR A 55 3.70 -0.67 2.59
C TYR A 55 3.75 -1.75 1.49
N ASP A 56 3.97 -1.37 0.24
CA ASP A 56 4.17 -2.33 -0.86
C ASP A 56 5.42 -3.17 -0.68
N THR A 57 6.52 -2.49 -0.35
CA THR A 57 7.83 -3.12 -0.15
C THR A 57 7.75 -4.15 0.98
N ILE A 58 7.22 -3.73 2.14
CA ILE A 58 7.08 -4.58 3.32
C ILE A 58 6.09 -5.73 3.07
N SER A 59 4.97 -5.45 2.41
CA SER A 59 3.98 -6.49 2.09
C SER A 59 4.57 -7.54 1.15
N ARG A 60 5.31 -7.11 0.12
CA ARG A 60 5.98 -8.01 -0.81
C ARG A 60 7.02 -8.88 -0.12
N GLU A 61 7.89 -8.28 0.69
CA GLU A 61 8.90 -9.01 1.47
C GLU A 61 8.23 -10.08 2.33
N ARG A 62 7.18 -9.72 3.09
CA ARG A 62 6.43 -10.67 3.92
C ARG A 62 5.83 -11.81 3.09
N PHE A 63 5.23 -11.52 1.94
CA PHE A 63 4.68 -12.57 1.07
C PHE A 63 5.77 -13.49 0.51
N GLU A 64 6.93 -12.94 0.14
CA GLU A 64 8.07 -13.74 -0.31
C GLU A 64 8.59 -14.66 0.79
N HIS A 65 8.67 -14.18 2.03
CA HIS A 65 9.01 -15.01 3.20
C HIS A 65 7.96 -16.10 3.47
N ILE A 66 6.67 -15.76 3.46
CA ILE A 66 5.56 -16.72 3.62
C ILE A 66 5.66 -17.88 2.61
N ILE A 67 6.12 -17.58 1.39
CA ILE A 67 6.28 -18.61 0.36
C ILE A 67 7.51 -19.47 0.57
N ARG A 68 8.63 -18.87 0.99
CA ARG A 68 9.93 -19.56 1.11
C ARG A 68 10.10 -20.32 2.42
N GLU A 69 9.45 -19.86 3.49
CA GLU A 69 9.65 -20.32 4.85
C GLU A 69 8.40 -21.01 5.41
N ASP A 70 8.59 -21.92 6.35
CA ASP A 70 7.49 -22.60 7.03
C ASP A 70 6.99 -21.75 8.20
N ALA A 71 5.77 -21.22 8.09
CA ALA A 71 5.11 -20.39 9.09
C ALA A 71 5.99 -19.27 9.69
N PRO A 72 6.56 -18.35 8.87
CA PRO A 72 7.42 -17.29 9.38
C PRO A 72 6.65 -16.32 10.31
N GLU A 73 7.38 -15.78 11.28
CA GLU A 73 6.90 -14.74 12.19
C GLU A 73 7.55 -13.40 11.82
N PHE A 74 6.73 -12.36 11.70
CA PHE A 74 7.17 -11.01 11.37
C PHE A 74 7.04 -10.08 12.57
N SER A 75 7.97 -9.15 12.72
CA SER A 75 7.80 -8.03 13.64
C SER A 75 6.69 -7.10 13.15
N ASP A 76 6.14 -6.33 14.09
CA ASP A 76 5.30 -5.20 13.72
C ASP A 76 6.13 -4.13 13.00
N TRP A 77 5.46 -3.30 12.22
CA TRP A 77 6.06 -2.14 11.57
C TRP A 77 5.19 -0.93 11.89
N ASP A 78 5.76 0.09 12.53
CA ASP A 78 5.06 1.31 12.89
C ASP A 78 5.14 2.34 11.75
N PRO A 79 4.02 2.62 11.06
CA PRO A 79 3.98 3.63 10.00
C PRO A 79 4.30 5.04 10.51
N THR A 80 4.03 5.32 11.79
CA THR A 80 4.23 6.62 12.43
C THR A 80 5.71 6.93 12.60
N GLU A 81 6.49 5.92 13.00
CA GLU A 81 7.95 6.04 13.08
C GLU A 81 8.55 6.28 11.69
N ALA A 82 8.10 5.52 10.69
CA ALA A 82 8.55 5.70 9.30
C ALA A 82 8.21 7.09 8.74
N ALA A 83 7.07 7.66 9.13
CA ALA A 83 6.63 8.98 8.69
C ALA A 83 7.58 10.12 9.06
N ALA A 84 8.39 9.96 10.12
CA ALA A 84 9.42 10.93 10.50
C ALA A 84 10.45 11.19 9.38
N HIS A 85 10.55 10.30 8.39
CA HIS A 85 11.49 10.40 7.27
C HIS A 85 10.83 10.81 5.94
N TYR A 86 9.50 10.94 5.88
CA TYR A 86 8.78 11.17 4.62
C TYR A 86 8.82 12.62 4.14
N ALA A 87 9.06 13.60 5.02
CA ALA A 87 9.07 15.02 4.66
C ALA A 87 10.06 15.37 3.53
N SER A 88 11.15 14.61 3.40
CA SER A 88 12.17 14.82 2.36
C SER A 88 11.86 14.15 1.03
N ARG A 89 10.82 13.29 0.95
CA ARG A 89 10.50 12.52 -0.25
C ARG A 89 9.68 13.38 -1.23
N ASN A 90 10.17 13.53 -2.46
CA ASN A 90 9.44 14.21 -3.52
C ASN A 90 8.15 13.44 -3.84
N PRO A 91 6.96 14.09 -3.80
CA PRO A 91 5.70 13.37 -3.83
C PRO A 91 5.41 12.81 -5.24
N LEU A 92 5.82 13.50 -6.30
CA LEU A 92 5.65 13.02 -7.67
C LEU A 92 6.52 11.77 -7.93
N HIS A 93 7.77 11.77 -7.46
CA HIS A 93 8.61 10.56 -7.51
C HIS A 93 8.04 9.40 -6.67
N GLN A 94 7.36 9.69 -5.55
CA GLN A 94 6.69 8.63 -4.78
C GLN A 94 5.46 8.08 -5.51
N ILE A 95 4.70 8.90 -6.26
CA ILE A 95 3.61 8.40 -7.12
C ILE A 95 4.16 7.47 -8.21
N GLU A 96 5.26 7.84 -8.86
CA GLU A 96 5.92 6.99 -9.85
C GLU A 96 6.40 5.67 -9.23
N SER A 97 7.05 5.75 -8.07
CA SER A 97 7.48 4.60 -7.29
C SER A 97 6.31 3.68 -6.94
N LEU A 98 5.19 4.25 -6.49
CA LEU A 98 3.97 3.50 -6.15
C LEU A 98 3.40 2.76 -7.38
N LEU A 99 3.34 3.41 -8.54
CA LEU A 99 2.85 2.76 -9.75
C LEU A 99 3.76 1.61 -10.19
N LEU A 100 5.07 1.78 -10.06
CA LEU A 100 6.05 0.74 -10.35
C LEU A 100 5.94 -0.43 -9.36
N SER A 101 5.99 -0.17 -8.05
CA SER A 101 5.91 -1.19 -7.00
C SER A 101 4.62 -2.01 -7.13
N ARG A 102 3.49 -1.37 -7.40
CA ARG A 102 2.20 -2.05 -7.59
C ARG A 102 2.19 -2.93 -8.84
N ARG A 103 2.79 -2.46 -9.93
CA ARG A 103 2.91 -3.26 -11.16
C ARG A 103 3.73 -4.52 -10.88
N GLU A 104 4.89 -4.36 -10.26
CA GLU A 104 5.79 -5.49 -9.97
C GLU A 104 5.18 -6.47 -8.96
N LEU A 105 4.59 -5.97 -7.87
CA LEU A 105 3.89 -6.79 -6.89
C LEU A 105 2.74 -7.58 -7.55
N CYS A 106 1.92 -6.93 -8.38
CA CYS A 106 0.78 -7.59 -9.00
C CYS A 106 1.20 -8.59 -10.08
N ASP A 107 2.26 -8.31 -10.84
CA ASP A 107 2.82 -9.26 -11.80
C ASP A 107 3.39 -10.48 -11.06
N TRP A 108 4.03 -10.28 -9.91
CA TRP A 108 4.49 -11.36 -9.04
C TRP A 108 3.34 -12.18 -8.45
N LEU A 109 2.30 -11.55 -7.89
CA LEU A 109 1.11 -12.22 -7.33
C LEU A 109 0.39 -13.10 -8.37
N ARG A 110 0.31 -12.64 -9.62
CA ARG A 110 -0.29 -13.41 -10.73
C ARG A 110 0.51 -14.67 -11.09
N GLY A 111 1.79 -14.71 -10.74
CA GLY A 111 2.66 -15.87 -10.96
C GLY A 111 2.52 -16.96 -9.90
N LEU A 112 1.83 -16.69 -8.78
CA LEU A 112 1.70 -17.64 -7.68
C LEU A 112 0.70 -18.76 -7.99
N SER A 113 1.05 -19.97 -7.56
CA SER A 113 0.14 -21.12 -7.56
C SER A 113 -0.93 -20.99 -6.47
N GLU A 114 -2.04 -21.72 -6.62
CA GLU A 114 -3.11 -21.75 -5.61
C GLU A 114 -2.64 -22.22 -4.22
N LYS A 115 -1.56 -23.01 -4.16
CA LYS A 115 -0.98 -23.45 -2.89
C LYS A 115 -0.19 -22.33 -2.22
N GLU A 116 0.56 -21.55 -2.99
CA GLU A 116 1.34 -20.41 -2.48
C GLU A 116 0.42 -19.31 -1.95
N TRP A 117 -0.69 -19.03 -2.62
CA TRP A 117 -1.72 -18.11 -2.14
C TRP A 117 -2.26 -18.46 -0.74
N LYS A 118 -2.25 -19.75 -0.38
CA LYS A 118 -2.77 -20.27 0.89
C LYS A 118 -1.70 -20.43 1.97
N ARG A 119 -0.42 -20.21 1.66
CA ARG A 119 0.63 -20.25 2.67
C ARG A 119 0.44 -19.09 3.64
N THR A 120 0.78 -19.34 4.91
CA THR A 120 0.56 -18.40 6.01
C THR A 120 1.86 -17.98 6.68
N GLY A 121 1.81 -16.81 7.30
CA GLY A 121 2.77 -16.35 8.30
C GLY A 121 2.02 -15.61 9.41
N THR A 122 2.72 -15.23 10.47
CA THR A 122 2.12 -14.57 11.62
C THR A 122 2.75 -13.20 11.85
N ARG A 123 1.95 -12.21 12.25
CA ARG A 123 2.47 -10.93 12.74
C ARG A 123 1.64 -10.37 13.90
N PRO A 124 2.22 -9.52 14.76
CA PRO A 124 1.49 -8.81 15.80
C PRO A 124 0.25 -8.09 15.26
N ASN A 125 -0.78 -7.94 16.10
CA ASN A 125 -2.05 -7.25 15.82
C ASN A 125 -2.95 -7.86 14.72
N VAL A 126 -2.41 -8.67 13.83
CA VAL A 126 -3.17 -9.37 12.77
C VAL A 126 -3.34 -10.85 13.09
N GLY A 127 -2.33 -11.48 13.69
CA GLY A 127 -2.29 -12.92 13.89
C GLY A 127 -1.78 -13.64 12.64
N GLU A 128 -2.22 -14.88 12.46
CA GLU A 128 -1.94 -15.66 11.26
C GLU A 128 -2.69 -15.06 10.05
N PHE A 129 -2.00 -14.91 8.93
CA PHE A 129 -2.59 -14.47 7.67
C PHE A 129 -1.90 -15.15 6.48
N SER A 130 -2.68 -15.40 5.44
CA SER A 130 -2.22 -15.92 4.16
C SER A 130 -1.82 -14.82 3.19
N VAL A 131 -1.13 -15.18 2.10
CA VAL A 131 -0.89 -14.25 0.98
C VAL A 131 -2.22 -13.74 0.40
N GLU A 132 -3.25 -14.59 0.36
CA GLU A 132 -4.61 -14.24 -0.07
C GLU A 132 -5.23 -13.15 0.80
N GLU A 133 -5.21 -13.33 2.12
CA GLU A 133 -5.71 -12.33 3.08
C GLU A 133 -4.88 -11.06 3.04
N GLY A 134 -3.56 -11.19 2.92
CA GLY A 134 -2.64 -10.07 2.77
C GLY A 134 -3.00 -9.20 1.56
N ALA A 135 -3.16 -9.79 0.37
CA ALA A 135 -3.54 -9.05 -0.83
C ALA A 135 -4.92 -8.39 -0.69
N ALA A 136 -5.89 -9.05 -0.05
CA ALA A 136 -7.20 -8.47 0.23
C ALA A 136 -7.09 -7.26 1.19
N MET A 137 -6.24 -7.37 2.22
CA MET A 137 -5.96 -6.26 3.13
C MET A 137 -5.33 -5.07 2.40
N MET A 138 -4.45 -5.29 1.42
CA MET A 138 -3.87 -4.20 0.63
C MET A 138 -4.94 -3.44 -0.15
N VAL A 139 -5.92 -4.12 -0.74
CA VAL A 139 -7.05 -3.47 -1.44
C VAL A 139 -7.82 -2.56 -0.48
N ALA A 140 -8.15 -3.06 0.72
CA ALA A 140 -8.90 -2.30 1.72
C ALA A 140 -8.08 -1.13 2.30
N HIS A 141 -6.78 -1.34 2.51
CA HIS A 141 -5.84 -0.33 2.99
C HIS A 141 -5.71 0.84 2.02
N ASP A 142 -5.59 0.57 0.72
CA ASP A 142 -5.58 1.62 -0.29
C ASP A 142 -6.91 2.38 -0.34
N ALA A 143 -8.05 1.68 -0.20
CA ALA A 143 -9.37 2.30 -0.18
C ALA A 143 -9.51 3.29 0.99
N TYR A 144 -9.01 2.93 2.17
CA TYR A 144 -8.93 3.82 3.32
C TYR A 144 -8.13 5.10 3.02
N HIS A 145 -6.95 4.96 2.38
CA HIS A 145 -6.15 6.14 2.03
C HIS A 145 -6.74 6.95 0.87
N MET A 146 -7.44 6.33 -0.09
CA MET A 146 -8.17 7.06 -1.13
C MET A 146 -9.28 7.94 -0.55
N GLU A 147 -10.03 7.42 0.43
CA GLU A 147 -11.04 8.20 1.16
C GLU A 147 -10.38 9.42 1.84
N GLN A 148 -9.25 9.19 2.51
CA GLN A 148 -8.50 10.23 3.20
C GLN A 148 -7.97 11.31 2.24
N ILE A 149 -7.41 10.91 1.09
CA ILE A 149 -6.97 11.83 0.04
C ILE A 149 -8.14 12.67 -0.46
N ALA A 150 -9.27 12.03 -0.80
CA ALA A 150 -10.45 12.73 -1.31
C ALA A 150 -11.00 13.73 -0.29
N ALA A 151 -11.05 13.35 0.99
CA ALA A 151 -11.49 14.22 2.07
C ALA A 151 -10.59 15.45 2.23
N TRP A 152 -9.28 15.29 2.15
CA TRP A 152 -8.36 16.44 2.25
C TRP A 152 -8.40 17.35 1.04
N LEU A 153 -8.48 16.80 -0.17
CA LEU A 153 -8.61 17.62 -1.37
C LEU A 153 -9.87 18.50 -1.31
N GLY A 154 -10.99 17.98 -0.79
CA GLY A 154 -12.21 18.77 -0.59
C GLY A 154 -12.21 19.71 0.62
N ALA A 155 -11.27 19.54 1.55
CA ALA A 155 -11.15 20.39 2.75
C ALA A 155 -10.17 21.56 2.56
N ILE A 156 -9.30 21.50 1.55
CA ILE A 156 -8.26 22.50 1.25
C ILE A 156 -8.61 23.33 0.00
N GLU A 157 -9.90 23.37 -0.39
CA GLU A 157 -10.42 24.29 -1.42
C GLU A 157 -10.61 25.72 -0.90
#